data_AF-A0A3A0DUQ5-F1
#
_entry.id   AF-A0A3A0DUQ5-F1
#
_cell.length_a   1.000
_cell.length_b   1.000
_cell.length_c   1.000
_cell.angle_alpha   90.00
_cell.angle_beta   90.00
_cell.angle_gamma   90.00
#
_symmetry.space_group_name_H-M   'P 1'
#
loop_
_entity.id
_entity.type
_entity.pdbx_description
1 polymer ?
#
loop_
_entity_poly.entity_id
_entity_poly.type
_entity_poly.pdbx_seq_one_letter_code
_entity_poly.pdbx_strand_id
1 'polypeptide(L)' 'MPSSNDPRAVLAKLAHDLRNPVNTAQLNLEAAEMLAAKSKDANAQRLAKHLRIAASEMQKLKELVIKATEQL' A
#
# COMPACT_ATOMS: atom_id res chain seq x y z
N MET A 1 18.46 -19.46 21.17
CA MET A 1 17.74 -18.34 20.50
C MET A 1 16.45 -18.89 19.94
N PRO A 2 15.27 -18.30 20.18
CA PRO A 2 14.05 -18.81 19.55
C PRO A 2 14.07 -18.43 18.07
N SER A 3 14.22 -19.44 17.21
CA SER A 3 13.94 -19.33 15.78
C SER A 3 12.43 -19.17 15.62
N SER A 4 11.95 -17.93 15.59
CA SER A 4 10.53 -17.64 15.40
C SER A 4 10.15 -17.88 13.93
N ASN A 5 9.92 -19.14 13.60
CA ASN A 5 9.17 -19.57 12.42
C ASN A 5 7.65 -19.54 12.70
N ASP A 6 7.22 -18.81 13.72
CA ASP A 6 5.81 -18.65 14.04
C ASP A 6 5.13 -17.88 12.90
N PRO A 7 4.21 -18.51 12.14
CA PRO A 7 3.64 -17.88 10.96
C PRO A 7 2.87 -16.59 11.29
N ARG A 8 2.29 -16.48 12.50
CA ARG A 8 1.58 -15.30 12.97
C ARG A 8 2.54 -14.15 13.24
N ALA A 9 3.69 -14.41 13.87
CA ALA A 9 4.73 -13.41 14.10
C ALA A 9 5.32 -12.86 12.79
N VAL A 10 5.53 -13.73 11.79
CA VAL A 10 6.00 -13.35 10.46
C VAL A 10 4.97 -12.46 9.74
N LEU A 11 3.69 -12.85 9.74
CA LEU A 11 2.63 -12.05 9.10
C LEU A 11 2.35 -10.74 9.83
N ALA A 12 2.41 -10.71 11.16
CA ALA A 12 2.27 -9.50 11.95
C ALA A 12 3.39 -8.49 11.62
N LYS A 13 4.63 -8.97 11.48
CA LYS A 13 5.75 -8.14 11.03
C LYS A 13 5.53 -7.62 9.60
N LEU A 14 5.11 -8.47 8.68
CA LEU A 14 4.80 -8.06 7.31
C LEU A 14 3.68 -7.01 7.26
N ALA A 15 2.62 -7.18 8.05
CA ALA A 15 1.52 -6.21 8.14
C ALA A 15 1.99 -4.85 8.68
N HIS A 16 2.91 -4.87 9.64
CA HIS A 16 3.55 -3.67 10.17
C HIS A 16 4.41 -2.98 9.10
N ASP A 17 5.27 -3.74 8.42
CA ASP A 17 6.18 -3.23 7.40
C ASP A 17 5.42 -2.66 6.19
N LEU A 18 4.22 -3.18 5.89
CA LEU A 18 3.33 -2.67 4.85
C LEU A 18 2.66 -1.33 5.19
N ARG A 19 2.67 -0.85 6.45
CA ARG A 19 2.02 0.43 6.82
C ARG A 19 2.65 1.62 6.11
N ASN A 20 3.98 1.70 6.10
CA ASN A 20 4.73 2.79 5.48
C ASN A 20 4.57 2.87 3.96
N PRO A 21 4.73 1.78 3.19
CA PRO A 21 4.54 1.82 1.74
C PRO A 21 3.09 2.11 1.34
N VAL A 22 2.10 1.60 2.08
CA VAL A 22 0.68 1.94 1.84
C VAL A 22 0.45 3.45 2.00
N ASN A 23 0.93 4.03 3.11
CA ASN A 23 0.82 5.47 3.34
C ASN A 23 1.55 6.29 2.27
N THR A 24 2.75 5.85 1.88
CA THR A 24 3.54 6.50 0.82
C THR A 24 2.83 6.47 -0.53
N ALA A 25 2.21 5.34 -0.89
CA ALA A 25 1.44 5.21 -2.12
C ALA A 25 0.20 6.12 -2.13
N GLN A 26 -0.47 6.28 -0.99
CA GLN A 26 -1.60 7.21 -0.83
C GLN A 26 -1.16 8.67 -0.99
N LEU A 27 -0.10 9.09 -0.30
CA LEU A 27 0.45 10.44 -0.42
C LEU A 27 0.90 10.75 -1.86
N ASN A 28 1.54 9.78 -2.53
CA ASN A 28 1.94 9.94 -3.93
C ASN A 28 0.73 10.06 -4.87
N LEU A 29 -0.33 9.29 -4.62
CA LEU A 29 -1.59 9.41 -5.35
C LEU A 29 -2.19 10.81 -5.17
N GLU A 30 -2.31 11.30 -3.93
CA GLU A 30 -2.85 12.63 -3.64
C GLU A 30 -2.05 13.74 -4.35
N ALA A 31 -0.71 13.64 -4.32
CA ALA A 31 0.16 14.57 -5.03
C ALA A 31 -0.08 14.55 -6.54
N ALA A 32 -0.21 13.35 -7.14
CA ALA A 32 -0.48 13.20 -8.56
C ALA A 32 -1.89 13.68 -8.95
N GLU A 33 -2.90 13.46 -8.11
CA GLU A 33 -4.27 13.95 -8.33
C GLU A 33 -4.33 15.48 -8.24
N MET A 34 -3.65 16.08 -7.26
CA MET A 34 -3.51 17.54 -7.18
C MET A 34 -2.81 18.11 -8.41
N LEU A 35 -1.74 17.45 -8.89
CA LEU A 35 -1.03 17.86 -10.11
C LEU A 35 -1.94 17.74 -11.33
N ALA A 36 -2.69 16.65 -11.48
CA ALA A 36 -3.61 16.41 -12.58
C ALA A 36 -4.84 17.34 -12.57
N ALA A 37 -5.28 17.78 -11.39
CA ALA A 37 -6.37 18.75 -11.25
C ALA A 37 -5.91 20.18 -11.62
N LYS A 38 -4.66 20.53 -11.32
CA LYS A 38 -4.09 21.87 -11.58
C LYS A 38 -3.50 22.00 -12.98
N SER A 39 -2.96 20.92 -13.54
CA SER A 39 -2.38 20.90 -14.88
C SER A 39 -3.32 20.13 -15.82
N LYS A 40 -3.66 20.71 -16.99
CA LYS A 40 -4.34 19.97 -18.08
C LYS A 40 -3.40 18.93 -18.73
N ASP A 41 -2.43 18.41 -17.98
CA ASP A 41 -1.39 17.51 -18.46
C ASP A 41 -1.93 16.07 -18.48
N ALA A 42 -2.00 15.50 -19.69
CA ALA A 42 -2.38 14.11 -19.91
C ALA A 42 -1.42 13.12 -19.21
N ASN A 43 -0.15 13.48 -19.01
CA ASN A 43 0.80 12.66 -18.27
C ASN A 43 0.45 12.60 -16.78
N ALA A 44 0.10 13.74 -16.18
CA ALA A 44 -0.31 13.80 -14.77
C ALA A 44 -1.58 12.96 -14.51
N GLN A 45 -2.56 13.03 -15.41
CA GLN A 45 -3.78 12.20 -15.33
C GLN A 45 -3.48 10.70 -15.46
N ARG A 46 -2.60 10.30 -16.38
CA ARG A 46 -2.14 8.91 -16.50
C ARG A 46 -1.40 8.44 -15.25
N LEU A 47 -0.49 9.27 -14.73
CA LEU A 47 0.26 8.98 -13.51
C LEU A 47 -0.69 8.77 -12.32
N ALA A 48 -1.65 9.67 -12.12
CA ALA A 48 -2.67 9.54 -11.07
C ALA A 48 -3.47 8.24 -11.21
N LYS A 49 -3.86 7.85 -12.43
CA LYS A 49 -4.54 6.57 -12.69
C LYS A 49 -3.70 5.36 -12.27
N HIS A 50 -2.41 5.34 -12.61
CA HIS A 50 -1.51 4.25 -12.23
C HIS A 50 -1.27 4.20 -10.72
N LEU A 51 -1.04 5.35 -10.10
CA LEU A 51 -0.86 5.45 -8.64
C LEU A 51 -2.11 5.02 -7.88
N ARG A 52 -3.31 5.26 -8.42
CA ARG A 52 -4.57 4.81 -7.81
C ARG A 52 -4.64 3.30 -7.75
N ILE A 53 -4.27 2.63 -8.84
CA ILE A 53 -4.21 1.17 -8.89
C ILE A 53 -3.17 0.66 -7.89
N ALA A 54 -1.95 1.23 -7.90
CA ALA A 54 -0.88 0.81 -7.00
C ALA A 54 -1.26 0.99 -5.52
N ALA A 55 -1.84 2.13 -5.13
CA ALA A 55 -2.30 2.38 -3.77
C ALA A 55 -3.42 1.41 -3.35
N SER A 56 -4.35 1.09 -4.27
CA SER A 56 -5.40 0.11 -4.01
C SER A 56 -4.85 -1.30 -3.82
N GLU A 57 -3.94 -1.75 -4.68
CA GLU A 57 -3.33 -3.08 -4.56
C GLU A 57 -2.47 -3.20 -3.30
N MET A 58 -1.73 -2.15 -2.92
CA MET A 58 -0.99 -2.13 -1.65
C MET A 58 -1.91 -2.21 -0.43
N GLN A 59 -3.03 -1.49 -0.44
CA GLN A 59 -4.02 -1.55 0.63
C GLN A 59 -4.66 -2.95 0.73
N LYS A 60 -5.02 -3.56 -0.42
CA LYS A 60 -5.53 -4.95 -0.46
C LYS A 60 -4.52 -5.94 0.08
N LEU A 61 -3.25 -5.82 -0.29
CA LEU A 61 -2.18 -6.69 0.21
C LEU A 61 -2.10 -6.61 1.75
N LYS A 62 -2.10 -5.40 2.31
CA LYS A 62 -2.11 -5.19 3.76
C LYS A 62 -3.32 -5.86 4.42
N GLU A 63 -4.52 -5.72 3.85
CA GLU A 63 -5.74 -6.36 4.38
C GLU A 63 -5.68 -7.88 4.32
N LEU A 64 -5.15 -8.45 3.24
CA LEU A 64 -4.96 -9.90 3.10
C LEU A 64 -3.98 -10.44 4.16
N VAL A 65 -2.89 -9.72 4.42
CA VAL A 65 -1.93 -10.10 5.47
C VAL A 65 -2.56 -10.04 6.86
N ILE A 66 -3.35 -8.99 7.16
CA ILE A 66 -4.08 -8.89 8.44
C ILE A 66 -5.05 -10.06 8.60
N LYS A 67 -5.89 -10.32 7.59
CA LYS A 67 -6.83 -11.46 7.61
C LYS A 67 -6.12 -12.80 7.77
N ALA A 68 -5.01 -13.01 7.08
CA ALA A 68 -4.21 -14.22 7.23
C ALA A 68 -3.61 -14.34 8.64
N THR A 69 -3.24 -13.22 9.27
CA THR A 69 -2.73 -13.19 10.65
C THR A 69 -3.83 -13.52 11.67
N GLU A 70 -5.07 -13.09 11.42
CA GLU A 70 -6.23 -13.34 12.29
C GLU A 70 -6.73 -14.78 12.23
N GLN A 71 -6.48 -15.49 11.11
CA GLN A 71 -6.90 -16.88 10.89
C GLN A 71 -5.93 -17.93 11.46
N LEU A 72 -4.73 -17.52 11.90
CA LEU A 72 -3.75 -18.35 12.59
C LEU A 72 -3.85 -18.21 14.11
#